data_AF-A0A3D5X715-F1
#
_entry.id   AF-A0A3D5X715-F1
#
_cell.length_a   1.000
_cell.length_b   1.000
_cell.length_c   1.000
_cell.angle_alpha   90.00
_cell.angle_beta   90.00
_cell.angle_gamma   90.00
#
_symmetry.space_group_name_H-M   'P 1'
#
loop_
_entity.id
_entity.type
_entity.pdbx_description
1 polymer ?
#
loop_
_entity_poly.entity_id
_entity_poly.type
_entity_poly.pdbx_seq_one_letter_code
_entity_poly.pdbx_strand_id
1 'polypeptide(L)'
;LSALNIKELFFYGAGCKLDPMAQRMKSVLSQFFTSSAIYVYSDIVGAARALYKRNSGIVAIVGTGINTGFYNGGSIENKVPSLGYILGDEGSGCYLGKELLRVWQYGELPNDIALKLTSFAKVDLSAILRNVYGEVNPERFLSGFVPFIVQNINHTSVQALVDNAFDLFVERHLTKYPQFTNYGVGIVGSVGFVLAQRLKNAIEKRGGEVDKFLQFPIKGLLDFHKSEK
;
A
#
# COMPACT_ATOMS: atom_id res chain seq x y z
N LEU A 1 -12.65 -24.10 -14.05
CA LEU A 1 -13.10 -23.20 -15.13
C LEU A 1 -12.06 -23.24 -16.22
N SER A 2 -12.39 -23.71 -17.43
CA SER A 2 -11.45 -23.59 -18.56
C SER A 2 -11.36 -22.13 -18.98
N ALA A 3 -10.17 -21.67 -19.39
CA ALA A 3 -9.98 -20.30 -19.89
C ALA A 3 -10.89 -19.98 -21.09
N LEU A 4 -11.33 -21.01 -21.82
CA LEU A 4 -12.23 -20.93 -22.97
C LEU A 4 -13.65 -20.41 -22.65
N ASN A 5 -14.10 -20.53 -21.40
CA ASN A 5 -15.47 -20.14 -21.02
C ASN A 5 -15.55 -18.77 -20.32
N ILE A 6 -14.46 -18.01 -20.26
CA ILE A 6 -14.42 -16.69 -19.66
C ILE A 6 -14.73 -15.65 -20.75
N LYS A 7 -15.80 -14.87 -20.59
CA LYS A 7 -16.19 -13.83 -21.55
C LYS A 7 -15.41 -12.53 -21.37
N GLU A 8 -15.11 -12.17 -20.13
CA GLU A 8 -14.45 -10.92 -19.78
C GLU A 8 -13.42 -11.17 -18.67
N LEU A 9 -12.25 -10.54 -18.79
CA LEU A 9 -11.17 -10.58 -17.82
C LEU A 9 -10.78 -9.15 -17.43
N PHE A 10 -10.88 -8.84 -16.15
CA PHE A 10 -10.48 -7.54 -15.59
C PHE A 10 -9.23 -7.73 -14.73
N PHE A 11 -8.10 -7.16 -15.17
CA PHE A 11 -6.84 -7.20 -14.46
C PHE A 11 -6.53 -5.83 -13.83
N TYR A 12 -6.12 -5.84 -12.57
CA TYR A 12 -5.69 -4.66 -11.81
C TYR A 12 -4.30 -4.91 -11.25
N GLY A 13 -3.32 -4.09 -11.61
CA GLY A 13 -1.94 -4.33 -11.19
C GLY A 13 -1.10 -3.07 -11.02
N ALA A 14 -0.14 -3.15 -10.10
CA ALA A 14 0.87 -2.12 -9.93
C ALA A 14 1.65 -1.93 -11.24
N GLY A 15 2.07 -0.69 -11.52
CA GLY A 15 2.81 -0.36 -12.75
C GLY A 15 1.97 -0.35 -14.04
N CYS A 16 0.71 -0.82 -14.03
CA CYS A 16 -0.18 -0.84 -15.20
C CYS A 16 -0.82 0.53 -15.51
N LYS A 17 -0.30 1.63 -14.95
CA LYS A 17 -0.70 2.99 -15.29
C LYS A 17 -0.12 3.44 -16.63
N LEU A 18 1.06 2.95 -17.00
CA LEU A 18 1.75 3.30 -18.24
C LEU A 18 1.33 2.35 -19.37
N ASP A 19 1.02 2.91 -20.54
CA ASP A 19 0.59 2.16 -21.73
C ASP A 19 1.48 0.96 -22.06
N PRO A 20 2.83 1.03 -22.01
CA PRO A 20 3.66 -0.12 -22.35
C PRO A 20 3.47 -1.33 -21.43
N MET A 21 3.32 -1.11 -20.12
CA MET A 21 3.13 -2.20 -19.16
C MET A 21 1.73 -2.79 -19.27
N ALA A 22 0.71 -1.93 -19.41
CA ALA A 22 -0.67 -2.38 -19.59
C ALA A 22 -0.82 -3.22 -20.88
N GLN A 23 -0.19 -2.79 -21.98
CA GLN A 23 -0.18 -3.54 -23.25
C GLN A 23 0.61 -4.85 -23.13
N ARG A 24 1.76 -4.85 -22.46
CA ARG A 24 2.52 -6.08 -22.19
C ARG A 24 1.68 -7.08 -21.42
N MET A 25 1.01 -6.63 -20.34
CA MET A 25 0.16 -7.50 -19.54
C MET A 25 -1.03 -8.03 -20.36
N LYS A 26 -1.68 -7.16 -21.14
CA LYS A 26 -2.77 -7.57 -22.04
C LYS A 26 -2.29 -8.63 -23.04
N SER A 27 -1.14 -8.43 -23.66
CA SER A 27 -0.55 -9.36 -24.62
C SER A 27 -0.28 -10.74 -24.00
N VAL A 28 0.29 -10.77 -22.79
CA VAL A 28 0.51 -12.03 -22.05
C VAL A 28 -0.81 -12.72 -21.73
N LEU A 29 -1.79 -11.99 -21.20
CA LEU A 29 -3.10 -12.56 -20.85
C LEU A 29 -3.86 -13.09 -22.07
N SER A 30 -3.78 -12.41 -23.22
CA SER A 30 -4.42 -12.84 -24.47
C SER A 30 -3.94 -14.20 -24.97
N GLN A 31 -2.72 -14.63 -24.60
CA GLN A 31 -2.20 -15.95 -24.97
C GLN A 31 -2.96 -17.08 -24.25
N PHE A 32 -3.55 -16.80 -23.09
CA PHE A 32 -4.30 -17.77 -22.28
C PHE A 32 -5.82 -17.62 -22.42
N PHE A 33 -6.31 -16.38 -22.58
CA PHE A 33 -7.73 -16.04 -22.62
C PHE A 33 -8.16 -15.59 -24.03
N THR A 34 -8.03 -16.49 -25.00
CA THR A 34 -8.16 -16.18 -26.44
C THR A 34 -9.56 -15.73 -26.88
N SER A 35 -10.60 -16.06 -26.10
CA SER A 35 -12.00 -15.72 -26.39
C SER A 35 -12.59 -14.66 -25.44
N SER A 36 -11.76 -14.05 -24.59
CA SER A 36 -12.19 -13.08 -23.58
C SER A 36 -11.93 -11.64 -24.02
N ALA A 37 -12.84 -10.73 -23.67
CA ALA A 37 -12.52 -9.30 -23.65
C ALA A 37 -11.61 -9.00 -22.44
N ILE A 38 -10.39 -8.49 -22.70
CA ILE A 38 -9.38 -8.26 -21.66
C ILE A 38 -9.22 -6.76 -21.40
N TYR A 39 -9.43 -6.39 -20.13
CA TYR A 39 -9.28 -5.04 -19.61
C TYR A 39 -8.15 -5.02 -18.57
N VAL A 40 -7.21 -4.08 -18.73
CA VAL A 40 -6.08 -3.91 -17.83
C VAL A 40 -6.13 -2.51 -17.25
N TYR A 41 -6.08 -2.41 -15.92
CA TYR A 41 -6.11 -1.16 -15.16
C TYR A 41 -4.97 -1.13 -14.15
N SER A 42 -4.62 0.07 -13.67
CA SER A 42 -3.72 0.22 -12.54
C SER A 42 -4.36 -0.29 -11.24
N ASP A 43 -3.51 -0.68 -10.29
CA ASP A 43 -3.88 -1.04 -8.93
C ASP A 43 -4.73 0.04 -8.24
N ILE A 44 -4.38 1.32 -8.40
CA ILE A 44 -5.11 2.42 -7.76
C ILE A 44 -6.52 2.61 -8.32
N VAL A 45 -6.74 2.34 -9.61
CA VAL A 45 -8.09 2.28 -10.18
C VAL A 45 -8.87 1.10 -9.57
N GLY A 46 -8.20 -0.03 -9.36
CA GLY A 46 -8.80 -1.18 -8.69
C GLY A 46 -9.20 -0.88 -7.25
N ALA A 47 -8.31 -0.25 -6.48
CA ALA A 47 -8.58 0.20 -5.12
C ALA A 47 -9.74 1.21 -5.08
N ALA A 48 -9.76 2.18 -6.00
CA ALA A 48 -10.81 3.18 -6.09
C ALA A 48 -12.19 2.58 -6.36
N ARG A 49 -12.29 1.67 -7.34
CA ARG A 49 -13.54 0.96 -7.65
C ARG A 49 -13.99 0.09 -6.48
N ALA A 50 -13.06 -0.58 -5.80
CA ALA A 50 -13.37 -1.38 -4.62
C ALA A 50 -13.91 -0.54 -3.45
N LEU A 51 -13.34 0.64 -3.24
CA LEU A 51 -13.75 1.55 -2.17
C LEU A 51 -15.06 2.27 -2.51
N TYR A 52 -15.12 2.89 -3.68
CA TYR A 52 -16.09 3.94 -3.96
C TYR A 52 -17.06 3.60 -5.08
N LYS A 53 -16.84 2.51 -5.82
CA LYS A 53 -17.59 2.17 -7.02
C LYS A 53 -17.57 3.31 -8.04
N ARG A 54 -18.61 4.15 -8.06
CA ARG A 54 -18.77 5.34 -8.92
C ARG A 54 -18.85 6.66 -8.13
N ASN A 55 -18.68 6.61 -6.81
CA ASN A 55 -18.62 7.79 -5.96
C ASN A 55 -17.20 8.36 -5.93
N SER A 56 -17.09 9.61 -5.49
CA SER A 56 -15.81 10.30 -5.35
C SER A 56 -15.20 10.12 -3.96
N GLY A 57 -13.87 10.17 -3.87
CA GLY A 57 -13.14 10.06 -2.61
C GLY A 57 -11.64 9.98 -2.80
N ILE A 58 -10.87 10.18 -1.73
CA ILE A 58 -9.41 10.00 -1.78
C ILE A 58 -9.10 8.53 -1.55
N VAL A 59 -8.24 7.97 -2.40
CA VAL A 59 -7.82 6.58 -2.36
C VAL A 59 -6.36 6.51 -1.96
N ALA A 60 -6.07 5.71 -0.94
CA ALA A 60 -4.72 5.42 -0.50
C ALA A 60 -4.49 3.90 -0.50
N ILE A 61 -3.52 3.45 -1.29
CA ILE A 61 -2.95 2.11 -1.15
C ILE A 61 -1.80 2.22 -0.14
N VAL A 62 -1.87 1.45 0.95
CA VAL A 62 -0.85 1.39 1.99
C VAL A 62 -0.50 -0.08 2.26
N GLY A 63 0.51 -0.58 1.54
CA GLY A 63 0.98 -1.96 1.57
C GLY A 63 2.50 -2.02 1.66
N THR A 64 3.14 -2.89 0.86
CA THR A 64 4.62 -2.92 0.74
C THR A 64 5.18 -1.55 0.37
N GLY A 65 4.56 -0.90 -0.62
CA GLY A 65 4.73 0.53 -0.95
C GLY A 65 3.44 1.32 -0.72
N ILE A 66 3.39 2.54 -1.24
CA ILE A 66 2.17 3.36 -1.25
C ILE A 66 1.78 3.84 -2.64
N ASN A 67 0.50 4.19 -2.80
CA ASN A 67 0.02 4.95 -3.95
C ASN A 67 -1.21 5.77 -3.53
N THR A 68 -1.33 7.01 -3.97
CA THR A 68 -2.49 7.86 -3.62
C THR A 68 -3.08 8.54 -4.84
N GLY A 69 -4.37 8.85 -4.76
CA GLY A 69 -5.10 9.53 -5.84
C GLY A 69 -6.47 9.99 -5.40
N PHE A 70 -6.98 11.03 -6.03
CA PHE A 70 -8.38 11.43 -5.89
C PHE A 70 -9.21 10.75 -6.99
N TYR A 71 -10.25 10.03 -6.60
CA TYR A 71 -11.19 9.41 -7.51
C TYR A 71 -12.42 10.30 -7.66
N ASN A 72 -12.81 10.62 -8.90
CA ASN A 72 -13.99 11.44 -9.19
C ASN A 72 -15.22 10.62 -9.62
N GLY A 73 -15.20 9.29 -9.40
CA GLY A 73 -16.24 8.36 -9.84
C GLY A 73 -16.03 7.74 -11.23
N GLY A 74 -15.08 8.26 -12.01
CA GLY A 74 -14.72 7.74 -13.33
C GLY A 74 -13.22 7.52 -13.51
N SER A 75 -12.40 8.50 -13.11
CA SER A 75 -10.95 8.54 -13.30
C SER A 75 -10.21 8.87 -12.01
N ILE A 76 -8.92 8.55 -11.99
CA ILE A 76 -8.01 8.88 -10.89
C ILE A 76 -7.15 10.10 -11.26
N GLU A 77 -7.17 11.09 -10.40
CA GLU A 77 -6.24 12.21 -10.41
C GLU A 77 -5.12 11.95 -9.40
N ASN A 78 -3.90 11.69 -9.88
CA ASN A 78 -2.72 11.58 -9.00
C ASN A 78 -2.07 12.96 -8.86
N LYS A 79 -1.86 13.40 -7.63
CA LYS A 79 -1.10 14.64 -7.34
C LYS A 79 0.32 14.36 -6.88
N VAL A 80 0.54 13.21 -6.25
CA VAL A 80 1.82 12.85 -5.63
C VAL A 80 2.33 11.56 -6.27
N PRO A 81 3.55 11.53 -6.82
CA PRO A 81 4.15 10.29 -7.31
C PRO A 81 4.60 9.42 -6.13
N SER A 82 4.49 8.09 -6.28
CA SER A 82 5.30 7.18 -5.46
C SER A 82 6.75 7.30 -5.92
N LEU A 83 7.65 7.52 -4.95
CA LEU A 83 9.09 7.60 -5.19
C LEU A 83 9.79 6.27 -4.86
N GLY A 84 9.03 5.24 -4.51
CA GLY A 84 9.51 3.94 -4.09
C GLY A 84 10.18 3.97 -2.72
N TYR A 85 10.55 2.78 -2.22
CA TYR A 85 11.00 2.59 -0.85
C TYR A 85 12.30 3.32 -0.47
N ILE A 86 13.13 3.69 -1.46
CA ILE A 86 14.39 4.40 -1.23
C ILE A 86 14.11 5.88 -0.96
N LEU A 87 13.41 6.54 -1.88
CA LEU A 87 13.26 8.00 -1.91
C LEU A 87 12.00 8.51 -1.21
N GLY A 88 11.00 7.66 -1.00
CA GLY A 88 9.74 8.04 -0.36
C GLY A 88 9.02 6.85 0.25
N ASP A 89 7.75 6.69 -0.14
CA ASP A 89 6.83 5.69 0.36
C ASP A 89 6.65 5.73 1.88
N GLU A 90 6.60 6.92 2.46
CA GLU A 90 6.36 7.14 3.88
C GLU A 90 5.09 6.41 4.34
N GLY A 91 5.18 5.72 5.47
CA GLY A 91 4.08 4.90 6.01
C GLY A 91 3.90 3.52 5.35
N SER A 92 4.61 3.21 4.25
CA SER A 92 4.61 1.86 3.68
C SER A 92 5.28 0.83 4.59
N GLY A 93 5.05 -0.45 4.31
CA GLY A 93 5.72 -1.54 4.99
C GLY A 93 7.24 -1.51 4.81
N CYS A 94 7.72 -1.17 3.61
CA CYS A 94 9.15 -1.00 3.37
C CYS A 94 9.74 0.15 4.18
N TYR A 95 9.03 1.28 4.24
CA TYR A 95 9.47 2.43 5.02
C TYR A 95 9.54 2.09 6.51
N LEU A 96 8.47 1.51 7.06
CA LEU A 96 8.41 1.09 8.46
C LEU A 96 9.52 0.09 8.81
N GLY A 97 9.75 -0.92 7.97
CA GLY A 97 10.83 -1.88 8.17
C GLY A 97 12.22 -1.25 8.10
N LYS A 98 12.43 -0.35 7.13
CA LYS A 98 13.68 0.42 7.00
C LYS A 98 13.94 1.27 8.25
N GLU A 99 12.94 2.01 8.74
CA GLU A 99 13.09 2.82 9.94
C GLU A 99 13.36 1.95 11.18
N LEU A 100 12.65 0.83 11.34
CA LEU A 100 12.88 -0.10 12.45
C LEU A 100 14.32 -0.63 12.46
N LEU A 101 14.81 -1.10 11.31
CA LEU A 101 16.18 -1.59 11.19
C LEU A 101 17.20 -0.48 11.45
N ARG A 102 16.95 0.74 10.97
CA ARG A 102 17.82 1.90 11.18
C ARG A 102 17.98 2.20 12.68
N VAL A 103 16.88 2.40 13.40
CA VAL A 103 16.91 2.73 14.84
C VAL A 103 17.46 1.55 15.66
N TRP A 104 17.26 0.31 15.21
CA TRP A 104 17.86 -0.86 15.85
C TRP A 104 19.39 -0.85 15.73
N GLN A 105 19.91 -0.63 14.52
CA GLN A 105 21.35 -0.67 14.27
C GLN A 105 22.09 0.54 14.87
N TYR A 106 21.42 1.67 15.08
CA TYR A 106 21.97 2.80 15.84
C TYR A 106 21.85 2.64 17.36
N GLY A 107 21.25 1.56 17.87
CA GLY A 107 21.09 1.34 19.30
C GLY A 107 20.06 2.27 19.96
N GLU A 108 19.13 2.80 19.19
CA GLU A 108 18.09 3.75 19.64
C GLU A 108 16.82 3.03 20.13
N LEU A 109 16.74 1.71 19.94
CA LEU A 109 15.65 0.91 20.49
C LEU A 109 15.84 0.65 21.99
N PRO A 110 14.76 0.71 22.79
CA PRO A 110 14.76 0.19 24.15
C PRO A 110 15.20 -1.28 24.19
N ASN A 111 15.96 -1.63 25.23
CA ASN A 111 16.61 -2.95 25.34
C ASN A 111 15.63 -4.13 25.19
N ASP A 112 14.43 -4.03 25.76
CA ASP A 112 13.42 -5.09 25.68
C ASP A 112 12.91 -5.31 24.25
N ILE A 113 12.71 -4.23 23.48
CA ILE A 113 12.34 -4.29 22.06
C ILE A 113 13.51 -4.77 21.20
N ALA A 114 14.73 -4.30 21.48
CA ALA A 114 15.92 -4.72 20.77
C ALA A 114 16.17 -6.24 20.91
N LEU A 115 15.99 -6.81 22.10
CA LEU A 115 16.11 -8.25 22.36
C LEU A 115 15.05 -9.06 21.59
N LYS A 116 13.80 -8.60 21.60
CA LYS A 116 12.72 -9.22 20.81
C LYS A 116 13.03 -9.15 19.32
N LEU A 117 13.51 -8.01 18.83
CA LEU A 117 13.84 -7.83 17.41
C LEU A 117 15.00 -8.72 17.00
N THR A 118 16.03 -8.87 17.85
CA THR A 118 17.15 -9.78 17.61
C THR A 118 16.66 -11.22 17.41
N SER A 119 15.74 -11.66 18.27
CA SER A 119 15.15 -13.01 18.21
C SER A 119 14.21 -13.20 17.01
N PHE A 120 13.47 -12.16 16.63
CA PHE A 120 12.58 -12.17 15.46
C PHE A 120 13.37 -12.17 14.15
N ALA A 121 14.35 -11.27 14.04
CA ALA A 121 15.05 -10.97 12.80
C ALA A 121 16.02 -12.08 12.40
N LYS A 122 16.74 -12.66 13.38
CA LYS A 122 17.76 -13.70 13.15
C LYS A 122 18.76 -13.34 12.04
N VAL A 123 19.07 -12.05 11.92
CA VAL A 123 20.03 -11.50 10.96
C VAL A 123 20.98 -10.56 11.69
N ASP A 124 22.21 -10.52 11.24
CA ASP A 124 23.20 -9.53 11.65
C ASP A 124 23.25 -8.35 10.67
N LEU A 125 24.07 -7.34 10.97
CA LEU A 125 24.23 -6.17 10.11
C LEU A 125 24.68 -6.55 8.69
N SER A 126 25.59 -7.51 8.54
CA SER A 126 26.08 -7.97 7.24
C SER A 126 24.96 -8.55 6.38
N ALA A 127 24.11 -9.40 6.98
CA ALA A 127 22.94 -9.96 6.32
C ALA A 127 21.91 -8.88 5.97
N ILE A 128 21.68 -7.89 6.85
CA ILE A 128 20.79 -6.75 6.54
C ILE A 128 21.29 -6.00 5.31
N LEU A 129 22.57 -5.58 5.29
CA LEU A 129 23.15 -4.84 4.17
C LEU A 129 23.09 -5.65 2.86
N ARG A 130 23.39 -6.95 2.90
CA ARG A 130 23.25 -7.83 1.73
C ARG A 130 21.81 -7.90 1.22
N ASN A 131 20.83 -8.09 2.10
CA ASN A 131 19.42 -8.16 1.69
C ASN A 131 18.90 -6.82 1.12
N VAL A 132 19.40 -5.68 1.61
CA VAL A 132 18.94 -4.36 1.17
C VAL A 132 19.61 -3.90 -0.12
N TYR A 133 20.90 -4.21 -0.30
CA TYR A 133 21.71 -3.65 -1.40
C TYR A 133 22.18 -4.69 -2.43
N GLY A 134 22.16 -5.98 -2.11
CA GLY A 134 22.71 -7.05 -2.95
C GLY A 134 21.68 -8.03 -3.53
N GLU A 135 20.48 -8.12 -2.96
CA GLU A 135 19.45 -9.07 -3.37
C GLU A 135 18.40 -8.45 -4.30
N VAL A 136 17.69 -9.30 -5.05
CA VAL A 136 16.74 -8.88 -6.12
C VAL A 136 15.45 -8.25 -5.56
N ASN A 137 15.06 -8.53 -4.32
CA ASN A 137 13.77 -8.09 -3.74
C ASN A 137 13.91 -7.45 -2.35
N PRO A 138 14.62 -6.33 -2.21
CA PRO A 138 14.85 -5.66 -0.92
C PRO A 138 13.54 -5.19 -0.27
N GLU A 139 12.54 -4.81 -1.07
CA GLU A 139 11.22 -4.42 -0.60
C GLU A 139 10.52 -5.53 0.20
N ARG A 140 10.64 -6.78 -0.25
CA ARG A 140 10.06 -7.93 0.46
C ARG A 140 10.76 -8.18 1.79
N PHE A 141 12.08 -8.01 1.84
CA PHE A 141 12.84 -8.11 3.07
C PHE A 141 12.43 -7.02 4.07
N LEU A 142 12.42 -5.75 3.65
CA LEU A 142 12.06 -4.62 4.51
C LEU A 142 10.62 -4.71 5.01
N SER A 143 9.65 -4.92 4.11
CA SER A 143 8.24 -5.07 4.51
C SER A 143 7.98 -6.32 5.38
N GLY A 144 8.88 -7.30 5.36
CA GLY A 144 8.86 -8.48 6.22
C GLY A 144 8.97 -8.19 7.72
N PHE A 145 9.32 -6.96 8.11
CA PHE A 145 9.39 -6.52 9.51
C PHE A 145 8.07 -5.93 10.04
N VAL A 146 7.07 -5.69 9.18
CA VAL A 146 5.74 -5.22 9.62
C VAL A 146 5.08 -6.15 10.66
N PRO A 147 5.14 -7.49 10.54
CA PRO A 147 4.61 -8.39 11.58
C PRO A 147 5.21 -8.15 12.96
N PHE A 148 6.52 -7.86 13.06
CA PHE A 148 7.16 -7.52 14.33
C PHE A 148 6.60 -6.22 14.91
N ILE A 149 6.42 -5.20 14.06
CA ILE A 149 5.85 -3.91 14.44
C ILE A 149 4.44 -4.09 15.00
N VAL A 150 3.59 -4.85 14.31
CA VAL A 150 2.21 -5.14 14.74
C VAL A 150 2.19 -5.88 16.08
N GLN A 151 3.03 -6.91 16.24
CA GLN A 151 3.11 -7.68 17.49
C GLN A 151 3.56 -6.84 18.70
N ASN A 152 4.32 -5.77 18.46
CA ASN A 152 4.87 -4.90 19.51
C ASN A 152 4.24 -3.50 19.53
N ILE A 153 3.11 -3.29 18.85
CA ILE A 153 2.48 -1.97 18.68
C ILE A 153 2.00 -1.34 20.01
N ASN A 154 1.92 -2.11 21.09
CA ASN A 154 1.58 -1.58 22.42
C ASN A 154 2.77 -0.89 23.11
N HIS A 155 4.00 -1.06 22.61
CA HIS A 155 5.18 -0.43 23.17
C HIS A 155 5.37 0.99 22.63
N THR A 156 5.56 1.97 23.52
CA THR A 156 5.59 3.41 23.18
C THR A 156 6.61 3.76 22.09
N SER A 157 7.79 3.14 22.07
CA SER A 157 8.79 3.39 21.02
C SER A 157 8.35 2.89 19.63
N VAL A 158 7.65 1.76 19.57
CA VAL A 158 7.11 1.21 18.31
C VAL A 158 5.94 2.05 17.82
N GLN A 159 5.11 2.53 18.75
CA GLN A 159 4.05 3.49 18.47
C GLN A 159 4.60 4.76 17.84
N ALA A 160 5.61 5.38 18.47
CA ALA A 160 6.23 6.60 17.98
C ALA A 160 6.81 6.41 16.57
N LEU A 161 7.46 5.27 16.29
CA LEU A 161 7.98 4.96 14.96
C LEU A 161 6.86 4.93 13.90
N VAL A 162 5.75 4.25 14.20
CA VAL A 162 4.59 4.13 13.29
C VAL A 162 3.87 5.47 13.12
N ASP A 163 3.63 6.18 14.23
CA ASP A 163 2.95 7.47 14.22
C ASP A 163 3.74 8.50 13.41
N ASN A 164 5.06 8.57 13.58
CA ASN A 164 5.92 9.45 12.79
C ASN A 164 5.86 9.12 11.29
N ALA A 165 5.89 7.83 10.94
CA ALA A 165 5.80 7.40 9.54
C ALA A 165 4.45 7.77 8.91
N PHE A 166 3.35 7.61 9.65
CA PHE A 166 2.02 7.99 9.15
C PHE A 166 1.80 9.50 9.15
N ASP A 167 2.32 10.24 10.12
CA ASP A 167 2.29 11.72 10.08
C ASP A 167 2.98 12.26 8.83
N LEU A 168 4.14 11.68 8.46
CA LEU A 168 4.84 12.00 7.23
C LEU A 168 4.05 11.56 5.98
N PHE A 169 3.43 10.38 6.01
CA PHE A 169 2.56 9.92 4.93
C PHE A 169 1.43 10.90 4.65
N VAL A 170 0.69 11.31 5.69
CA VAL A 170 -0.44 12.23 5.54
C VAL A 170 0.06 13.60 5.05
N GLU A 171 1.15 14.12 5.61
CA GLU A 171 1.73 15.40 5.21
C GLU A 171 2.23 15.43 3.76
N ARG A 172 2.95 14.39 3.34
CA ARG A 172 3.61 14.37 2.04
C ARG A 172 2.67 13.93 0.92
N HIS A 173 1.67 13.12 1.24
CA HIS A 173 0.76 12.53 0.26
C HIS A 173 -0.65 13.10 0.35
N LEU A 174 -1.34 12.90 1.47
CA LEU A 174 -2.78 13.16 1.54
C LEU A 174 -3.14 14.65 1.58
N THR A 175 -2.38 15.47 2.32
CA THR A 175 -2.65 16.92 2.37
C THR A 175 -2.39 17.65 1.05
N LYS A 176 -1.80 16.98 0.05
CA LYS A 176 -1.58 17.55 -1.29
C LYS A 176 -2.84 17.55 -2.15
N TYR A 177 -3.89 16.87 -1.72
CA TYR A 177 -5.20 16.89 -2.37
C TYR A 177 -6.04 18.02 -1.76
N PRO A 178 -6.50 19.02 -2.55
CA PRO A 178 -7.43 20.05 -2.08
C PRO A 178 -8.72 19.49 -1.45
N GLN A 179 -9.07 18.26 -1.79
CA GLN A 179 -10.23 17.53 -1.30
C GLN A 179 -10.05 16.92 0.10
N PHE A 180 -8.84 16.94 0.67
CA PHE A 180 -8.48 16.16 1.86
C PHE A 180 -9.39 16.39 3.08
N THR A 181 -9.87 17.61 3.29
CA THR A 181 -10.74 17.94 4.43
C THR A 181 -12.23 17.80 4.12
N ASN A 182 -12.60 17.61 2.85
CA ASN A 182 -13.99 17.67 2.39
C ASN A 182 -14.49 16.32 1.85
N TYR A 183 -13.59 15.38 1.59
CA TYR A 183 -13.88 14.04 1.13
C TYR A 183 -13.18 13.05 2.03
N GLY A 184 -13.85 11.92 2.27
CA GLY A 184 -13.24 10.85 3.03
C GLY A 184 -12.09 10.15 2.30
N VAL A 185 -11.22 9.55 3.10
CA VAL A 185 -10.04 8.81 2.68
C VAL A 185 -10.32 7.32 2.84
N GLY A 186 -10.36 6.61 1.72
CA GLY A 186 -10.50 5.18 1.65
C GLY A 186 -9.12 4.52 1.53
N ILE A 187 -8.87 3.52 2.37
CA ILE A 187 -7.57 2.89 2.48
C ILE A 187 -7.67 1.43 2.02
N VAL A 188 -6.74 1.02 1.15
CA VAL A 188 -6.57 -0.37 0.72
C VAL A 188 -5.16 -0.85 1.03
N GLY A 189 -5.00 -2.07 1.50
CA GLY A 189 -3.69 -2.71 1.64
C GLY A 189 -3.40 -3.22 3.04
N SER A 190 -2.50 -4.20 3.12
CA SER A 190 -2.24 -4.95 4.35
C SER A 190 -1.73 -4.07 5.50
N VAL A 191 -0.79 -3.16 5.23
CA VAL A 191 -0.17 -2.31 6.26
C VAL A 191 -1.17 -1.31 6.82
N GLY A 192 -1.87 -0.58 5.94
CA GLY A 192 -2.91 0.36 6.35
C GLY A 192 -4.04 -0.32 7.13
N PHE A 193 -4.38 -1.57 6.79
CA PHE A 193 -5.41 -2.33 7.49
C PHE A 193 -4.97 -2.80 8.88
N VAL A 194 -3.78 -3.41 9.01
CA VAL A 194 -3.31 -3.94 10.31
C VAL A 194 -2.89 -2.85 11.29
N LEU A 195 -2.58 -1.65 10.80
CA LEU A 195 -2.27 -0.47 11.60
C LEU A 195 -3.37 0.62 11.51
N ALA A 196 -4.61 0.22 11.21
CA ALA A 196 -5.72 1.12 10.88
C ALA A 196 -5.96 2.22 11.92
N GLN A 197 -5.93 1.89 13.22
CA GLN A 197 -6.18 2.87 14.28
C GLN A 197 -5.13 3.99 14.27
N ARG A 198 -3.87 3.66 14.04
CA ARG A 198 -2.75 4.62 14.03
C ARG A 198 -2.84 5.51 12.79
N LEU A 199 -3.09 4.91 11.62
CA LEU A 199 -3.25 5.65 10.38
C LEU A 199 -4.49 6.56 10.43
N LYS A 200 -5.60 6.09 11.02
CA LYS A 200 -6.79 6.91 11.26
C LYS A 200 -6.46 8.14 12.11
N ASN A 201 -5.78 7.94 13.24
CA ASN A 201 -5.37 9.05 14.10
C ASN A 201 -4.51 10.09 13.35
N ALA A 202 -3.56 9.64 12.52
CA ALA A 202 -2.71 10.54 11.74
C ALA A 202 -3.50 11.36 10.71
N ILE A 203 -4.53 10.77 10.09
CA ILE A 203 -5.41 11.44 9.13
C ILE A 203 -6.29 12.48 9.85
N GLU A 204 -6.94 12.08 10.94
CA GLU A 204 -7.85 12.94 11.72
C GLU A 204 -7.09 14.10 12.39
N LYS A 205 -5.86 13.85 12.85
CA LYS A 205 -4.96 14.88 13.40
C LYS A 205 -4.72 16.05 12.42
N ARG A 206 -4.84 15.81 11.11
CA ARG A 206 -4.67 16.84 10.07
C ARG A 206 -6.00 17.30 9.44
N GLY A 207 -7.13 16.96 10.04
CA GLY A 207 -8.46 17.39 9.61
C GLY A 207 -9.06 16.59 8.45
N GLY A 208 -8.47 15.44 8.09
CA GLY A 208 -9.09 14.50 7.16
C GLY A 208 -10.06 13.54 7.87
N GLU A 209 -10.96 12.94 7.10
CA GLU A 209 -11.87 11.90 7.58
C GLU A 209 -11.54 10.57 6.91
N VAL A 210 -11.59 9.46 7.65
CA VAL A 210 -11.39 8.12 7.08
C VAL A 210 -12.73 7.47 6.78
N ASP A 211 -12.94 7.08 5.52
CA ASP A 211 -14.18 6.41 5.11
C ASP A 211 -14.20 4.93 5.49
N LYS A 212 -13.20 4.19 5.00
CA LYS A 212 -13.15 2.73 5.17
C LYS A 212 -11.76 2.18 4.94
N PHE A 213 -11.49 1.03 5.56
CA PHE A 213 -10.31 0.22 5.33
C PHE A 213 -10.68 -1.09 4.65
N LEU A 214 -9.94 -1.46 3.60
CA LEU A 214 -10.01 -2.77 2.98
C LEU A 214 -8.62 -3.41 3.01
N GLN A 215 -8.50 -4.61 3.57
CA GLN A 215 -7.24 -5.34 3.49
C GLN A 215 -6.92 -5.73 2.04
N PHE A 216 -7.95 -6.18 1.30
CA PHE A 216 -7.85 -6.59 -0.10
C PHE A 216 -9.01 -6.00 -0.92
N PRO A 217 -8.76 -5.55 -2.17
CA PRO A 217 -9.80 -4.92 -3.00
C PRO A 217 -10.77 -5.94 -3.63
N ILE A 218 -10.47 -7.23 -3.60
CA ILE A 218 -11.14 -8.24 -4.43
C ILE A 218 -12.66 -8.32 -4.21
N LYS A 219 -13.13 -8.19 -2.95
CA LYS A 219 -14.55 -8.21 -2.64
C LYS A 219 -15.26 -6.98 -3.23
N GLY A 220 -14.69 -5.79 -3.03
CA GLY A 220 -15.25 -4.54 -3.57
C GLY A 220 -15.23 -4.51 -5.09
N LEU A 221 -14.19 -5.05 -5.72
CA LEU A 221 -14.13 -5.20 -7.19
C LEU A 221 -15.18 -6.16 -7.72
N LEU A 222 -15.41 -7.28 -7.03
CA LEU A 222 -16.45 -8.23 -7.40
C LEU A 222 -17.84 -7.59 -7.35
N ASP A 223 -18.12 -6.78 -6.33
CA ASP A 223 -19.38 -6.04 -6.21
C ASP A 223 -19.51 -4.98 -7.33
N PHE A 224 -18.43 -4.24 -7.62
CA PHE A 224 -18.40 -3.25 -8.71
C PHE A 224 -18.73 -3.87 -10.07
N HIS A 225 -18.07 -4.97 -10.44
CA HIS A 225 -18.29 -5.63 -11.73
C HIS A 225 -19.63 -6.35 -11.84
N LYS A 226 -20.24 -6.75 -10.72
CA LYS A 226 -21.60 -7.30 -10.72
C LYS A 226 -22.66 -6.23 -10.95
N SER A 227 -22.46 -5.01 -10.46
CA SER A 227 -23.42 -3.90 -10.63
C SER A 227 -23.39 -3.24 -12.02
N GLU A 228 -22.35 -3.53 -12.83
CA GLU A 228 -22.21 -3.00 -14.20
C GLU A 228 -22.80 -3.93 -15.26
N LYS A 229 -23.44 -5.04 -14.83
CA LYS A 229 -24.19 -5.97 -15.69
C LYS A 229 -25.68 -5.75 -15.53
#